data_AF-A0A0M8K7C3-F1
#
_entry.id   AF-A0A0M8K7C3-F1
#
_cell.length_a   1.000
_cell.length_b   1.000
_cell.length_c   1.000
_cell.angle_alpha   90.00
_cell.angle_beta   90.00
_cell.angle_gamma   90.00
#
_symmetry.space_group_name_H-M   'P 1'
#
loop_
_entity.id
_entity.type
_entity.pdbx_description
1 polymer ?
#
loop_
_entity_poly.entity_id
_entity_poly.type
_entity_poly.pdbx_seq_one_letter_code
_entity_poly.pdbx_strand_id
1 'polypeptide(L)'
;MKHYWHMLTLLLLGMGVLLVSACRAADAPAPKPTATYDYSLLPPRTTPVPLTPAPTATPGGTVRVSFRRDILPILEQNCVRCHGGVAGLWLNDYEHTLYGGFAGPVVIPGDPEASRLLEYVRQGTMPPDAPPLSPEQVQLIEEWIAAGAPNN
;
A
#
# COMPACT_ATOMS: atom_id res chain seq x y z
N MET A 1 -61.01 -30.08 49.09
CA MET A 1 -60.56 -28.80 48.51
C MET A 1 -60.26 -29.10 47.05
N LYS A 2 -61.29 -29.16 46.21
CA LYS A 2 -61.99 -28.03 45.59
C LYS A 2 -61.18 -27.44 44.43
N HIS A 3 -61.46 -28.02 43.27
CA HIS A 3 -61.52 -27.40 41.95
C HIS A 3 -60.20 -27.14 41.22
N TYR A 4 -60.31 -27.27 39.89
CA TYR A 4 -59.34 -26.88 38.85
C TYR A 4 -58.27 -27.90 38.50
N TRP A 5 -58.65 -29.03 37.90
CA TRP A 5 -57.71 -29.74 37.00
C TRP A 5 -58.39 -30.45 35.82
N HIS A 6 -59.53 -29.95 35.34
CA HIS A 6 -60.12 -30.46 34.10
C HIS A 6 -60.80 -29.32 33.34
N MET A 7 -60.03 -28.39 32.80
CA MET A 7 -60.51 -27.58 31.69
C MET A 7 -59.34 -27.17 30.81
N LEU A 8 -59.54 -27.41 29.52
CA LEU A 8 -58.82 -26.81 28.40
C LEU A 8 -57.55 -27.49 27.89
N THR A 9 -57.73 -28.76 27.56
CA THR A 9 -57.31 -29.30 26.27
C THR A 9 -57.88 -28.43 25.14
N LEU A 10 -57.10 -27.54 24.50
CA LEU A 10 -57.31 -27.02 23.13
C LEU A 10 -56.31 -25.91 22.78
N LEU A 11 -55.35 -26.22 21.91
CA LEU A 11 -54.84 -25.46 20.75
C LEU A 11 -53.38 -25.82 20.46
N LEU A 12 -53.22 -26.97 19.81
CA LEU A 12 -52.16 -27.16 18.82
C LEU A 12 -52.36 -26.15 17.69
N LEU A 13 -51.36 -25.32 17.41
CA LEU A 13 -50.92 -24.96 16.05
C LEU A 13 -49.76 -23.96 16.11
N GLY A 14 -48.60 -24.43 15.64
CA GLY A 14 -47.65 -23.61 14.90
C GLY A 14 -46.86 -22.55 15.66
N MET A 15 -45.58 -22.85 15.92
CA MET A 15 -44.48 -21.94 15.60
C MET A 15 -43.16 -22.69 15.81
N GLY A 16 -42.89 -23.59 14.87
CA GLY A 16 -41.52 -23.96 14.55
C GLY A 16 -40.86 -22.83 13.76
N VAL A 17 -39.52 -22.88 13.76
CA VAL A 17 -38.60 -22.08 12.95
C VAL A 17 -38.37 -20.64 13.46
N LEU A 18 -37.22 -20.42 14.10
CA LEU A 18 -36.14 -19.53 13.63
C LEU A 18 -35.15 -19.22 14.78
N LEU A 19 -34.36 -20.23 15.14
CA LEU A 19 -33.02 -20.00 15.68
C LEU A 19 -32.09 -19.80 14.47
N VAL A 20 -32.01 -18.58 13.95
CA VAL A 20 -30.87 -18.18 13.11
C VAL A 20 -30.15 -17.07 13.84
N SER A 21 -29.11 -17.51 14.53
CA SER A 21 -27.94 -16.77 14.97
C SER A 21 -27.70 -15.52 14.12
N ALA A 22 -28.02 -14.35 14.68
CA ALA A 22 -27.53 -13.09 14.16
C ALA A 22 -26.04 -13.01 14.53
N CYS A 23 -25.17 -13.52 13.65
CA CYS A 23 -23.79 -13.10 13.62
C CYS A 23 -23.79 -11.58 13.37
N ARG A 24 -23.60 -10.82 14.43
CA ARG A 24 -23.37 -9.40 14.39
C ARG A 24 -22.07 -9.21 13.62
N ALA A 25 -22.18 -8.79 12.35
CA ALA A 25 -21.04 -8.34 11.58
C ALA A 25 -20.33 -7.27 12.42
N ALA A 26 -19.10 -7.57 12.85
CA ALA A 26 -18.25 -6.57 13.45
C ALA A 26 -18.16 -5.41 12.46
N ASP A 27 -18.26 -4.19 12.97
CA ASP A 27 -18.11 -2.94 12.23
C ASP A 27 -16.86 -3.03 11.35
N ALA A 28 -17.06 -3.29 10.06
CA ALA A 28 -16.01 -3.08 9.07
C ALA A 28 -15.68 -1.58 9.13
N PRO A 29 -14.40 -1.18 9.27
CA PRO A 29 -14.05 0.23 9.20
C PRO A 29 -14.58 0.78 7.88
N ALA A 30 -15.34 1.88 7.95
CA ALA A 30 -15.87 2.55 6.78
C ALA A 30 -14.75 2.70 5.73
N PRO A 31 -15.02 2.48 4.43
CA PRO A 31 -14.03 2.75 3.39
C PRO A 31 -13.57 4.20 3.56
N LYS A 32 -12.26 4.40 3.81
CA LYS A 32 -11.70 5.75 3.90
C LYS A 32 -11.97 6.44 2.58
N PRO A 33 -12.28 7.76 2.58
CA PRO A 33 -12.60 8.49 1.36
C PRO A 33 -11.51 8.21 0.33
N THR A 34 -11.89 7.64 -0.81
CA THR A 34 -11.05 7.63 -2.00
C THR A 34 -10.84 9.10 -2.34
N ALA A 35 -9.75 9.68 -1.84
CA ALA A 35 -9.28 10.95 -2.32
C ALA A 35 -8.93 10.70 -3.78
N THR A 36 -9.86 11.00 -4.67
CA THR A 36 -9.57 11.17 -6.08
C THR A 36 -8.51 12.25 -6.12
N TYR A 37 -7.26 11.84 -6.32
CA TYR A 37 -6.19 12.78 -6.55
C TYR A 37 -6.53 13.54 -7.82
N ASP A 38 -7.08 14.74 -7.66
CA ASP A 38 -7.32 15.65 -8.77
C ASP A 38 -5.96 16.22 -9.17
N TYR A 39 -5.29 15.49 -10.08
CA TYR A 39 -4.01 15.90 -10.62
C TYR A 39 -4.07 17.27 -11.32
N SER A 40 -5.27 17.79 -11.59
CA SER A 40 -5.50 19.14 -12.12
C SER A 40 -5.20 20.24 -11.10
N LEU A 41 -5.06 19.90 -9.81
CA LEU A 41 -4.73 20.84 -8.74
C LEU A 41 -3.22 20.93 -8.44
N LEU A 42 -2.37 20.11 -9.08
CA LEU A 42 -0.94 20.33 -8.99
C LEU A 42 -0.59 21.63 -9.73
N PRO A 43 0.20 22.53 -9.12
CA PRO A 43 0.61 23.75 -9.80
C PRO A 43 1.35 23.38 -11.08
N PRO A 44 1.11 24.09 -12.20
CA PRO A 44 1.90 23.89 -13.40
C PRO A 44 3.37 24.13 -13.04
N ARG A 45 4.23 23.14 -13.30
CA ARG A 45 5.68 23.33 -13.23
C ARG A 45 6.06 24.32 -14.33
N THR A 46 6.10 25.61 -13.98
CA THR A 46 6.44 26.72 -14.89
C THR A 46 7.94 26.95 -15.02
N THR A 47 8.76 26.22 -14.24
CA THR A 47 10.20 26.20 -14.44
C THR A 47 10.55 25.20 -15.54
N PRO A 48 11.06 25.66 -16.71
CA PRO A 48 11.67 24.74 -17.66
C PRO A 48 12.86 24.10 -16.97
N VAL A 49 12.77 22.79 -16.73
CA VAL A 49 13.93 21.99 -16.33
C VAL A 49 14.97 22.14 -17.45
N PRO A 50 16.21 22.55 -17.16
CA PRO A 50 17.25 22.60 -18.17
C PRO A 50 17.36 21.23 -18.84
N LEU A 51 17.09 21.18 -20.15
CA LEU A 51 17.33 20.00 -20.96
C LEU A 51 18.85 19.90 -21.18
N THR A 52 19.59 19.52 -20.14
CA THR A 52 20.94 19.02 -20.34
C THR A 52 20.80 17.76 -21.20
N PRO A 53 21.47 17.65 -22.36
CA PRO A 53 21.41 16.42 -23.14
C PRO A 53 21.93 15.29 -22.26
N ALA A 54 21.08 14.27 -22.04
CA ALA A 54 21.47 13.06 -21.35
C ALA A 54 22.72 12.49 -22.05
N PRO A 55 23.72 12.00 -21.31
CA PRO A 55 24.88 11.35 -21.92
C PRO A 55 24.38 10.24 -22.84
N THR A 56 24.88 10.22 -24.09
CA THR A 56 24.61 9.18 -25.07
C THR A 56 25.04 7.83 -24.49
N ALA A 57 24.09 7.09 -23.94
CA ALA A 57 24.32 5.76 -23.41
C ALA A 57 24.63 4.81 -24.57
N THR A 58 25.81 4.21 -24.54
CA THR A 58 26.21 3.09 -25.39
C THR A 58 25.17 1.97 -25.30
N PRO A 59 24.77 1.32 -26.41
CA PRO A 59 23.88 0.16 -26.37
C PRO A 59 24.66 -1.07 -25.91
N GLY A 60 24.92 -1.17 -24.60
CA GLY A 60 25.10 -2.44 -23.91
C GLY A 60 23.75 -2.81 -23.33
N GLY A 61 23.17 -3.94 -23.73
CA GLY A 61 21.82 -4.35 -23.35
C GLY A 61 21.60 -4.22 -21.85
N THR A 62 20.85 -3.19 -21.45
CA THR A 62 20.57 -2.89 -20.06
C THR A 62 19.66 -3.97 -19.51
N VAL A 63 20.20 -4.79 -18.60
CA VAL A 63 19.34 -5.57 -17.71
C VAL A 63 18.49 -4.56 -16.95
N ARG A 64 17.21 -4.48 -17.28
CA ARG A 64 16.28 -3.58 -16.59
C ARG A 64 16.08 -4.11 -15.17
N VAL A 65 16.20 -3.22 -14.19
CA VAL A 65 15.83 -3.50 -12.81
C VAL A 65 14.38 -3.99 -12.79
N SER A 66 14.14 -5.11 -12.12
CA SER A 66 12.84 -5.74 -11.98
C SER A 66 12.27 -5.47 -10.61
N PHE A 67 11.01 -5.04 -10.54
CA PHE A 67 10.35 -4.87 -9.25
C PHE A 67 10.36 -6.18 -8.46
N ARG A 68 9.91 -7.27 -9.08
CA ARG A 68 9.73 -8.55 -8.38
C ARG A 68 11.06 -9.19 -7.98
N ARG A 69 12.08 -9.10 -8.83
CA ARG A 69 13.38 -9.74 -8.60
C ARG A 69 14.30 -8.91 -7.70
N ASP A 70 14.33 -7.59 -7.91
CA ASP A 70 15.37 -6.74 -7.33
C ASP A 70 14.81 -5.84 -6.22
N ILE A 71 13.63 -5.26 -6.40
CA ILE A 71 13.10 -4.24 -5.46
C ILE A 71 12.30 -4.85 -4.32
N LEU A 72 11.35 -5.74 -4.63
CA LEU A 72 10.47 -6.35 -3.64
C LEU A 72 11.27 -7.05 -2.52
N PRO A 73 12.33 -7.84 -2.79
CA PRO A 73 13.13 -8.44 -1.71
C PRO A 73 13.78 -7.39 -0.79
N ILE A 74 14.19 -6.24 -1.32
CA ILE A 74 14.74 -5.14 -0.52
C ILE A 74 13.66 -4.58 0.40
N LEU A 75 12.45 -4.35 -0.12
CA LEU A 75 11.33 -3.82 0.66
C LEU A 75 10.85 -4.81 1.72
N GLU A 76 10.72 -6.09 1.37
CA GLU A 76 10.33 -7.15 2.30
C GLU A 76 11.32 -7.28 3.46
N GLN A 77 12.62 -7.27 3.17
CA GLN A 77 13.66 -7.42 4.17
C GLN A 77 13.78 -6.21 5.11
N ASN A 78 13.66 -5.00 4.57
CA ASN A 78 14.04 -3.77 5.29
C ASN A 78 12.85 -2.93 5.74
N CYS A 79 11.69 -3.03 5.10
CA CYS A 79 10.61 -2.06 5.26
C CYS A 79 9.32 -2.68 5.81
N VAL A 80 8.94 -3.87 5.36
CA VAL A 80 7.60 -4.47 5.63
C VAL A 80 7.32 -4.68 7.11
N ARG A 81 8.33 -4.89 7.97
CA ARG A 81 8.15 -4.99 9.43
C ARG A 81 7.37 -3.83 10.02
N CYS A 82 7.61 -2.60 9.55
CA CYS A 82 6.93 -1.38 10.01
C CYS A 82 5.93 -0.83 8.97
N HIS A 83 6.23 -1.02 7.68
CA HIS A 83 5.43 -0.56 6.54
C HIS A 83 4.70 -1.71 5.83
N GLY A 84 4.19 -2.66 6.60
CA GLY A 84 3.25 -3.71 6.16
C GLY A 84 1.81 -3.43 6.62
N GLY A 85 1.47 -2.14 6.84
CA GLY A 85 0.13 -1.68 7.23
C GLY A 85 -0.01 -1.05 8.61
N VAL A 86 0.96 -1.24 9.51
CA VAL A 86 0.92 -0.68 10.87
C VAL A 86 1.09 0.85 10.87
N ALA A 87 1.90 1.36 9.94
CA ALA A 87 2.22 2.79 9.81
C ALA A 87 1.41 3.52 8.72
N GLY A 88 0.31 2.95 8.24
CA GLY A 88 -0.50 3.57 7.18
C GLY A 88 0.19 3.64 5.82
N LEU A 89 1.20 2.79 5.62
CA LEU A 89 1.92 2.56 4.37
C LEU A 89 2.14 1.05 4.24
N TRP A 90 1.96 0.55 3.01
CA TRP A 90 2.15 -0.84 2.63
C TRP A 90 3.20 -0.90 1.51
N LEU A 91 4.28 -1.64 1.75
CA LEU A 91 5.41 -1.82 0.82
C LEU A 91 5.66 -3.31 0.50
N ASN A 92 4.65 -4.15 0.68
CA ASN A 92 4.74 -5.61 0.52
C ASN A 92 4.33 -6.10 -0.88
N ASP A 93 3.90 -5.20 -1.77
CA ASP A 93 3.57 -5.49 -3.16
C ASP A 93 3.68 -4.21 -4.02
N TYR A 94 3.58 -4.40 -5.33
CA TYR A 94 3.79 -3.32 -6.30
C TYR A 94 2.71 -2.24 -6.20
N GLU A 95 1.45 -2.68 -6.19
CA GLU A 95 0.28 -1.82 -6.22
C GLU A 95 0.26 -0.89 -5.01
N HIS A 96 0.49 -1.41 -3.81
CA HIS A 96 0.54 -0.59 -2.59
C HIS A 96 1.78 0.31 -2.55
N THR A 97 2.93 -0.16 -3.05
CA THR A 97 4.15 0.66 -3.11
C THR A 97 3.93 1.92 -3.95
N LEU A 98 3.23 1.81 -5.09
CA LEU A 98 2.92 2.97 -5.92
C LEU A 98 1.72 3.78 -5.40
N TYR A 99 0.76 3.15 -4.73
CA TYR A 99 -0.35 3.86 -4.09
C TYR A 99 0.14 4.80 -2.98
N GLY A 100 1.11 4.34 -2.18
CA GLY A 100 1.67 5.10 -1.05
C GLY A 100 0.83 4.99 0.22
N GLY A 101 0.95 6.01 1.08
CA GLY A 101 0.34 6.01 2.42
C GLY A 101 -0.59 7.20 2.65
N PHE A 102 -0.96 7.44 3.90
CA PHE A 102 -1.83 8.59 4.26
C PHE A 102 -1.28 9.95 3.84
N ALA A 103 0.05 10.08 3.75
CA ALA A 103 0.73 11.28 3.28
C ALA A 103 0.88 11.33 1.75
N GLY A 104 0.17 10.47 1.00
CA GLY A 104 0.25 10.36 -0.45
C GLY A 104 1.34 9.40 -0.95
N PRO A 105 1.65 9.45 -2.26
CA PRO A 105 2.64 8.58 -2.90
C PRO A 105 4.03 8.69 -2.25
N VAL A 106 4.74 7.57 -2.16
CA VAL A 106 6.14 7.53 -1.70
C VAL A 106 7.12 7.33 -2.85
N VAL A 107 6.61 6.85 -3.99
CA VAL A 107 7.33 6.70 -5.26
C VAL A 107 6.62 7.55 -6.31
N ILE A 108 7.38 8.38 -7.02
CA ILE A 108 6.95 9.13 -8.19
C ILE A 108 7.65 8.51 -9.40
N PRO A 109 6.96 7.68 -10.22
CA PRO A 109 7.56 7.03 -11.37
C PRO A 109 8.24 8.03 -12.31
N GLY A 110 9.53 7.79 -12.60
CA GLY A 110 10.36 8.64 -13.47
C GLY A 110 10.98 9.85 -12.78
N ASP A 111 10.71 10.07 -11.48
CA ASP A 111 11.23 11.22 -10.73
C ASP A 111 11.82 10.77 -9.37
N PRO A 112 13.08 10.27 -9.37
CA PRO A 112 13.77 9.85 -8.15
C PRO A 112 13.87 10.96 -7.09
N GLU A 113 14.10 12.20 -7.52
CA GLU A 113 14.27 13.35 -6.61
C GLU A 113 12.96 13.78 -5.94
N ALA A 114 11.81 13.58 -6.60
CA ALA A 114 10.50 13.79 -5.99
C ALA A 114 9.98 12.59 -5.17
N SER A 115 10.73 11.47 -5.13
CA SER A 115 10.31 10.24 -4.47
C SER A 115 10.82 10.17 -3.02
N ARG A 116 9.91 10.36 -2.06
CA ARG A 116 10.23 10.30 -0.61
C ARG A 116 10.86 8.98 -0.18
N LEU A 117 10.50 7.87 -0.84
CA LEU A 117 11.13 6.58 -0.57
C LEU A 117 12.64 6.66 -0.78
N LEU A 118 13.09 7.25 -1.89
CA LEU A 118 14.51 7.41 -2.19
C LEU A 118 15.18 8.44 -1.28
N GLU A 119 14.49 9.54 -0.98
CA GLU A 119 14.95 10.57 -0.04
C GLU A 119 15.34 9.95 1.32
N TYR A 120 14.44 9.20 1.95
CA TYR A 120 14.68 8.64 3.28
C TYR A 120 15.75 7.55 3.32
N VAL A 121 15.87 6.73 2.27
CA VAL A 121 16.93 5.70 2.21
C VAL A 121 18.31 6.34 1.96
N ARG A 122 18.40 7.41 1.15
CA ARG A 122 19.64 8.17 0.94
C ARG A 122 20.10 8.87 2.21
N GLN A 123 19.16 9.39 3.00
CA GLN A 123 19.46 10.01 4.30
C GLN A 123 19.86 8.98 5.37
N GLY A 124 19.66 7.68 5.12
CA GLY A 124 19.92 6.61 6.09
C GLY A 124 18.98 6.63 7.29
N THR A 125 17.86 7.36 7.22
CA THR A 125 16.84 7.42 8.28
C THR A 125 15.90 6.22 8.24
N MET A 126 15.87 5.50 7.12
CA MET A 126 15.12 4.27 6.93
C MET A 126 16.06 3.13 6.52
N PRO A 127 15.99 1.97 7.18
CA PRO A 127 15.16 1.66 8.36
C PRO A 127 15.66 2.33 9.66
N PRO A 128 14.78 2.69 10.62
CA PRO A 128 15.18 3.43 11.84
C PRO A 128 15.90 2.57 12.89
N ASP A 129 15.59 1.27 12.93
CA ASP A 129 16.13 0.33 13.94
C ASP A 129 17.03 -0.74 13.30
N ALA A 130 17.62 -0.45 12.14
CA ALA A 130 18.52 -1.34 11.44
C ALA A 130 19.56 -0.52 10.67
N PRO A 131 20.68 -1.13 10.24
CA PRO A 131 21.65 -0.45 9.39
C PRO A 131 20.98 0.15 8.13
N PRO A 132 21.47 1.29 7.64
CA PRO A 132 21.05 1.82 6.34
C PRO A 132 21.21 0.80 5.22
N LEU A 133 20.42 0.95 4.15
CA LEU A 133 20.60 0.17 2.94
C LEU A 133 22.03 0.32 2.40
N SER A 134 22.53 -0.76 1.80
CA SER A 134 23.79 -0.69 1.06
C SER A 134 23.70 0.28 -0.12
N PRO A 135 24.82 0.90 -0.55
CA PRO A 135 24.83 1.75 -1.73
C PRO A 135 24.22 1.10 -2.97
N GLU A 136 24.45 -0.20 -3.15
CA GLU A 136 23.93 -0.99 -4.26
C GLU A 136 22.40 -1.13 -4.20
N GLN A 137 21.83 -1.34 -3.02
CA GLN A 137 20.37 -1.39 -2.84
C GLN A 137 19.73 -0.02 -3.09
N VAL A 138 20.35 1.07 -2.63
CA VAL A 138 19.88 2.42 -2.90
C VAL A 138 19.90 2.71 -4.40
N GLN A 139 20.98 2.31 -5.09
CA GLN A 139 21.11 2.46 -6.53
C GLN A 139 20.03 1.68 -7.30
N LEU A 140 19.74 0.43 -6.92
CA LEU A 140 18.66 -0.35 -7.54
C LEU A 140 17.30 0.36 -7.43
N ILE A 141 17.00 0.90 -6.26
CA ILE A 141 15.76 1.66 -6.03
C ILE A 141 15.73 2.91 -6.93
N GLU A 142 16.81 3.67 -6.97
CA GLU A 142 16.93 4.86 -7.81
C GLU A 142 16.73 4.54 -9.30
N GLU A 143 17.42 3.52 -9.81
CA GLU A 143 17.32 3.10 -11.20
C GLU A 143 15.92 2.60 -11.55
N TRP A 144 15.28 1.85 -10.66
CA TRP A 144 13.91 1.40 -10.85
C TRP A 144 12.93 2.59 -10.91
N ILE A 145 13.05 3.56 -10.00
CA ILE A 145 12.21 4.77 -10.02
C ILE A 145 12.46 5.56 -11.30
N ALA A 146 13.72 5.81 -11.66
CA ALA A 146 14.11 6.53 -12.87
C ALA A 146 13.58 5.87 -14.15
N ALA A 147 13.51 4.53 -14.18
CA ALA A 147 12.96 3.76 -15.28
C ALA A 147 11.42 3.79 -15.39
N GLY A 148 10.74 4.60 -14.55
CA GLY A 148 9.28 4.69 -14.51
C GLY A 148 8.64 3.66 -13.58
N ALA A 149 9.38 3.13 -12.61
CA ALA A 149 8.91 2.16 -11.63
C ALA A 149 8.11 1.00 -12.25
N PRO A 150 8.64 0.29 -13.26
CA PRO A 150 7.89 -0.77 -13.95
C PRO A 150 7.57 -1.96 -13.03
N ASN A 151 6.43 -2.62 -13.29
CA ASN A 151 6.12 -3.94 -12.76
C ASN A 151 6.52 -5.00 -13.79
N ASN A 152 7.68 -5.62 -13.62
CA ASN A 152 8.35 -6.48 -14.61
C ASN A 152 9.10 -7.66 -13.98
#